data_AF-A0A8D2DLQ8-F1
#
_entry.id   AF-A0A8D2DLQ8-F1
#
_cell.length_a   1.000
_cell.length_b   1.000
_cell.length_c   1.000
_cell.angle_alpha   90.00
_cell.angle_beta   90.00
_cell.angle_gamma   90.00
#
_symmetry.space_group_name_H-M   'P 1'
#
loop_
_entity.id
_entity.type
_entity.pdbx_description
1 polymer ?
#
loop_
_entity_poly.entity_id
_entity_poly.type
_entity_poly.pdbx_seq_one_letter_code
_entity_poly.pdbx_strand_id
1 'polypeptide(L)'
;MKNHLLFWGVLAIFIKAVLVTAQDEDERTVLADNKCKCARVTTRIIRSTEDPNEDIVERNIRIIVPLNSRENISDPTSPLRTKFVYHLSDLCKKCDPIEVELDNQVVTATQSNICDEDSATETCYTYDRNKCYTAMVPLTYGGETKMVQTALTPDSCYPD
;
A
#
# COMPACT_ATOMS: atom_id res chain seq x y z
N MET A 1 10.83 56.02 -8.83
CA MET A 1 9.59 55.21 -9.01
C MET A 1 9.66 54.20 -10.16
N LYS A 2 10.40 54.45 -11.25
CA LYS A 2 10.47 53.55 -12.43
C LYS A 2 11.16 52.18 -12.19
N ASN A 3 12.17 52.13 -11.30
CA ASN A 3 12.90 50.88 -11.01
C ASN A 3 12.13 49.89 -10.12
N HIS A 4 11.25 50.36 -9.24
CA HIS A 4 10.43 49.49 -8.39
C HIS A 4 9.33 48.76 -9.17
N LEU A 5 8.77 49.40 -10.20
CA LEU A 5 7.77 48.81 -11.09
C LEU A 5 8.36 47.69 -11.96
N LEU A 6 9.60 47.87 -12.45
CA LEU A 6 10.31 46.83 -13.19
C LEU A 6 10.65 45.63 -12.29
N PHE A 7 11.08 45.88 -11.06
CA PHE A 7 11.35 44.81 -10.09
C PHE A 7 10.10 44.00 -9.73
N TRP A 8 8.95 44.66 -9.56
CA TRP A 8 7.67 43.99 -9.31
C TRP A 8 7.16 43.21 -10.53
N GLY A 9 7.33 43.74 -11.74
CA GLY A 9 6.99 43.03 -12.97
C GLY A 9 7.81 41.75 -13.14
N VAL A 10 9.12 41.82 -12.90
CA VAL A 10 10.03 40.67 -12.96
C VAL A 10 9.70 39.65 -11.86
N LEU A 11 9.45 40.11 -10.62
CA LEU A 11 9.06 39.24 -9.51
C LEU A 11 7.75 38.50 -9.79
N ALA A 12 6.75 39.18 -10.37
CA ALA A 12 5.48 38.56 -10.73
C ALA A 12 5.65 37.48 -11.82
N ILE A 13 6.55 37.68 -12.77
CA ILE A 13 6.88 36.68 -13.80
C ILE A 13 7.58 35.47 -13.17
N PHE A 14 8.53 35.68 -12.27
CA PHE A 14 9.19 34.58 -11.55
C PHE A 14 8.21 33.81 -10.64
N ILE A 15 7.31 34.49 -9.94
CA ILE A 15 6.29 33.85 -9.11
C ILE A 15 5.34 33.00 -9.98
N LYS A 16 4.89 33.53 -11.13
CA LYS A 16 4.06 32.75 -12.06
C LYS A 16 4.81 31.56 -12.66
N ALA A 17 6.08 31.72 -13.02
CA ALA A 17 6.87 30.61 -13.56
C ALA A 17 7.08 29.50 -12.52
N VAL A 18 7.39 29.85 -11.27
CA VAL A 18 7.54 28.89 -10.16
C VAL A 18 6.21 28.19 -9.84
N LEU A 19 5.08 28.89 -9.89
CA LEU A 19 3.77 28.27 -9.66
C LEU A 19 3.40 27.25 -10.73
N VAL A 20 3.74 27.54 -11.99
CA VAL A 20 3.43 26.66 -13.13
C VAL A 20 4.33 25.42 -13.13
N THR A 21 5.60 25.54 -12.72
CA THR A 21 6.52 24.39 -12.65
C THR A 21 6.30 23.50 -11.42
N ALA A 22 5.59 23.96 -10.39
CA ALA A 22 5.31 23.19 -9.18
C ALA A 22 4.06 22.28 -9.30
N GLN A 23 3.24 22.43 -10.35
CA GLN A 23 2.01 21.64 -10.51
C GLN A 23 2.20 20.30 -11.22
N ASP A 24 3.32 20.06 -11.91
CA ASP A 24 3.42 18.93 -12.86
C ASP A 24 4.05 17.64 -12.32
N GLU A 25 4.70 17.67 -11.15
CA GLU A 25 5.45 16.50 -10.67
C GLU A 25 4.66 15.53 -9.76
N ASP A 26 3.58 15.95 -9.08
CA ASP A 26 3.12 15.21 -7.89
C ASP A 26 1.63 14.79 -7.79
N GLU A 27 0.80 14.88 -8.83
CA GLU A 27 -0.61 14.40 -8.77
C GLU A 27 -0.75 12.88 -9.01
N ARG A 28 0.04 12.05 -8.31
CA ARG A 28 -0.13 10.58 -8.32
C ARG A 28 -0.84 10.13 -7.06
N THR A 29 -2.14 9.87 -7.16
CA THR A 29 -2.95 9.36 -6.04
C THR A 29 -2.73 7.86 -5.87
N VAL A 30 -2.46 7.43 -4.64
CA VAL A 30 -2.39 6.00 -4.29
C VAL A 30 -3.80 5.47 -4.11
N LEU A 31 -4.18 4.48 -4.92
CA LEU A 31 -5.49 3.81 -4.82
C LEU A 31 -5.43 2.60 -3.89
N ALA A 32 -4.33 1.84 -3.96
CA ALA A 32 -4.11 0.66 -3.14
C ALA A 32 -2.62 0.48 -2.85
N ASP A 33 -2.31 0.09 -1.61
CA ASP A 33 -0.96 -0.28 -1.18
C ASP A 33 -1.04 -1.55 -0.33
N ASN A 34 -1.06 -2.69 -1.01
CA ASN A 34 -1.24 -3.99 -0.38
C ASN A 34 0.12 -4.58 0.04
N LYS A 35 0.36 -4.67 1.35
CA LYS A 35 1.61 -5.22 1.92
C LYS A 35 1.70 -6.74 1.89
N CYS A 36 0.55 -7.43 1.91
CA CYS A 36 0.45 -8.89 1.91
C CYS A 36 0.88 -9.50 0.56
N LYS A 37 0.47 -8.87 -0.56
CA LYS A 37 0.83 -9.25 -1.94
C LYS A 37 1.90 -8.33 -2.56
N CYS A 38 2.44 -7.38 -1.80
CA CYS A 38 3.42 -6.37 -2.25
C CYS A 38 3.07 -5.71 -3.60
N ALA A 39 1.84 -5.25 -3.71
CA ALA A 39 1.30 -4.62 -4.92
C ALA A 39 0.82 -3.19 -4.60
N ARG A 40 1.22 -2.24 -5.45
CA ARG A 40 0.83 -0.83 -5.33
C ARG A 40 0.16 -0.37 -6.60
N VAL A 41 -1.02 0.24 -6.46
CA VAL A 41 -1.80 0.81 -7.55
C VAL A 41 -1.88 2.32 -7.35
N THR A 42 -1.47 3.06 -8.36
CA THR A 42 -1.53 4.52 -8.38
C THR A 42 -2.28 4.99 -9.62
N THR A 43 -2.89 6.17 -9.53
CA THR A 43 -3.61 6.79 -10.64
C THR A 43 -3.12 8.22 -10.84
N ARG A 44 -3.11 8.67 -12.10
CA ARG A 44 -2.82 10.04 -12.49
C ARG A 44 -3.82 10.44 -13.57
N ILE A 45 -4.39 11.64 -13.46
CA ILE A 45 -5.21 12.22 -14.52
C ILE A 45 -4.28 13.14 -15.32
N ILE A 46 -4.15 12.87 -16.60
CA ILE A 46 -3.35 13.66 -17.54
C ILE A 46 -4.35 14.40 -18.42
N ARG A 47 -4.50 15.70 -18.17
CA ARG A 47 -5.42 16.54 -18.95
C ARG A 47 -4.86 16.78 -20.34
N SER A 48 -5.70 16.67 -21.36
CA SER A 48 -5.26 16.94 -22.73
C SER A 48 -4.97 18.43 -22.90
N THR A 49 -3.84 18.74 -23.53
CA THR A 49 -3.50 20.12 -23.91
C THR A 49 -4.19 20.55 -25.21
N GLU A 50 -4.75 19.61 -25.97
CA GLU A 50 -5.30 19.85 -27.32
C GLU A 50 -6.84 19.86 -27.34
N ASP A 51 -7.49 18.93 -26.64
CA ASP A 51 -8.95 18.86 -26.54
C ASP A 51 -9.40 18.94 -25.06
N PRO A 52 -10.06 20.04 -24.63
CA PRO A 52 -10.51 20.18 -23.25
C PRO A 52 -11.63 19.21 -22.84
N ASN A 53 -12.18 18.42 -23.77
CA ASN A 53 -13.20 17.41 -23.48
C ASN A 53 -12.62 16.01 -23.27
N GLU A 54 -11.32 15.82 -23.50
CA GLU A 54 -10.65 14.52 -23.38
C GLU A 54 -9.56 14.56 -22.31
N ASP A 55 -9.62 13.62 -21.37
CA ASP A 55 -8.58 13.41 -20.36
C ASP A 55 -8.10 11.95 -20.41
N ILE A 56 -6.80 11.75 -20.17
CA ILE A 56 -6.22 10.41 -20.06
C ILE A 56 -6.11 10.05 -18.58
N VAL A 57 -6.78 8.97 -18.16
CA VAL A 57 -6.64 8.44 -16.80
C VAL A 57 -5.64 7.29 -16.81
N GLU A 58 -4.41 7.59 -16.37
CA GLU A 58 -3.34 6.61 -16.25
C GLU A 58 -3.47 5.81 -14.95
N ARG A 59 -3.40 4.48 -15.04
CA ARG A 59 -3.35 3.58 -13.88
C ARG A 59 -2.05 2.79 -13.89
N ASN A 60 -1.20 3.06 -12.90
CA ASN A 60 0.10 2.44 -12.73
C ASN A 60 0.04 1.34 -11.66
N ILE A 61 0.38 0.11 -12.04
CA ILE A 61 0.39 -1.06 -11.15
C ILE A 61 1.84 -1.55 -11.00
N ARG A 62 2.33 -1.56 -9.76
CA ARG A 62 3.65 -2.10 -9.40
C ARG A 62 3.47 -3.36 -8.57
N ILE A 63 4.07 -4.46 -8.99
CA ILE A 63 4.06 -5.74 -8.27
C ILE A 63 5.51 -6.17 -8.00
N ILE A 64 5.81 -6.57 -6.76
CA ILE A 64 7.09 -7.17 -6.40
C ILE A 64 6.88 -8.65 -6.17
N VAL A 65 7.51 -9.49 -6.98
CA VAL A 65 7.39 -10.95 -6.89
C VAL A 65 8.53 -11.52 -6.03
N PRO A 66 8.23 -12.11 -4.87
CA PRO A 66 9.24 -12.73 -4.02
C PRO A 66 9.62 -14.12 -4.53
N LEU A 67 10.78 -14.24 -5.17
CA LEU A 67 11.21 -15.50 -5.81
C LEU A 67 11.53 -16.64 -4.83
N ASN A 68 11.76 -16.32 -3.56
CA ASN A 68 12.10 -17.29 -2.51
C ASN A 68 11.02 -17.40 -1.41
N SER A 69 9.83 -16.82 -1.63
CA SER A 69 8.72 -16.98 -0.68
C SER A 69 8.16 -18.40 -0.71
N ARG A 70 7.69 -18.85 0.44
CA ARG A 70 6.98 -20.12 0.61
C ARG A 70 5.49 -19.98 0.25
N GLU A 71 4.80 -21.07 -0.02
CA GLU A 71 3.35 -21.04 -0.24
C GLU A 71 2.61 -20.55 1.01
N ASN A 72 2.96 -21.08 2.17
CA ASN A 72 2.51 -20.57 3.46
C ASN A 72 3.71 -19.89 4.15
N ILE A 73 3.72 -18.56 4.18
CA ILE A 73 4.85 -17.80 4.74
C ILE A 73 5.03 -18.00 6.25
N SER A 74 3.98 -18.44 6.97
CA SER A 74 4.07 -18.76 8.40
C SER A 74 4.62 -20.17 8.65
N ASP A 75 4.63 -21.03 7.63
CA ASP A 75 5.17 -22.40 7.71
C ASP A 75 6.45 -22.51 6.87
N PRO A 76 7.63 -22.55 7.52
CA PRO A 76 8.91 -22.62 6.82
C PRO A 76 9.12 -23.95 6.09
N THR A 77 8.30 -24.98 6.35
CA THR A 77 8.38 -26.29 5.69
C THR A 77 7.61 -26.35 4.38
N SER A 78 6.73 -25.38 4.11
CA SER A 78 5.93 -25.35 2.89
C SER A 78 6.81 -25.17 1.62
N PRO A 79 6.36 -25.65 0.45
CA PRO A 79 7.16 -25.54 -0.77
C PRO A 79 7.33 -24.08 -1.21
N LEU A 80 8.29 -23.83 -2.10
CA LEU A 80 8.45 -22.52 -2.71
C LEU A 80 7.25 -22.21 -3.60
N ARG A 81 6.74 -20.99 -3.48
CA ARG A 81 5.63 -20.50 -4.30
C ARG A 81 6.12 -20.18 -5.71
N THR A 82 5.49 -20.80 -6.71
CA THR A 82 5.80 -20.57 -8.14
C THR A 82 4.70 -19.85 -8.90
N LYS A 83 3.48 -19.81 -8.34
CA LYS A 83 2.31 -19.16 -8.94
C LYS A 83 1.83 -17.99 -8.08
N PHE A 84 1.71 -16.83 -8.71
CA PHE A 84 1.26 -15.59 -8.08
C PHE A 84 0.05 -15.06 -8.84
N VAL A 85 -1.08 -14.87 -8.16
CA VAL A 85 -2.35 -14.45 -8.76
C VAL A 85 -2.83 -13.18 -8.08
N TYR A 86 -3.06 -12.13 -8.88
CA TYR A 86 -3.45 -10.82 -8.39
C TYR A 86 -4.80 -10.44 -8.99
N HIS A 87 -5.86 -10.46 -8.16
CA HIS A 87 -7.14 -9.90 -8.54
C HIS A 87 -7.19 -8.43 -8.09
N LEU A 88 -7.48 -7.52 -9.02
CA LEU A 88 -7.49 -6.10 -8.71
C LEU A 88 -8.57 -5.73 -7.67
N SER A 89 -9.69 -6.47 -7.65
CA SER A 89 -10.73 -6.37 -6.63
C SER A 89 -10.18 -6.60 -5.22
N ASP A 90 -9.35 -7.63 -5.06
CA ASP A 90 -8.78 -8.01 -3.76
C ASP A 90 -7.70 -7.03 -3.32
N LEU A 91 -6.97 -6.43 -4.27
CA LEU A 91 -5.96 -5.42 -3.98
C LEU A 91 -6.58 -4.10 -3.54
N CYS A 92 -7.75 -3.73 -4.08
CA CYS A 92 -8.39 -2.43 -3.85
C CYS A 92 -9.52 -2.48 -2.81
N LYS A 93 -9.79 -3.63 -2.19
CA LYS A 93 -10.81 -3.75 -1.14
C LYS A 93 -10.41 -2.90 0.07
N LYS A 94 -11.41 -2.25 0.69
CA LYS A 94 -11.25 -1.46 1.92
C LYS A 94 -12.10 -2.10 2.99
N CYS A 95 -11.45 -2.80 3.91
CA CYS A 95 -12.12 -3.54 4.98
C CYS A 95 -12.25 -2.74 6.27
N ASP A 96 -11.52 -1.63 6.39
CA ASP A 96 -11.59 -0.78 7.57
C ASP A 96 -12.94 -0.04 7.61
N PRO A 97 -13.67 -0.12 8.74
CA PRO A 97 -14.90 0.64 8.91
C PRO A 97 -14.59 2.15 8.91
N ILE A 98 -15.54 2.94 8.43
CA ILE A 98 -15.47 4.41 8.47
C ILE A 98 -16.66 4.99 9.18
N GLU A 99 -16.49 6.21 9.66
CA GLU A 99 -17.57 7.02 10.19
C GLU A 99 -18.14 7.90 9.08
N VAL A 100 -19.46 7.90 8.95
CA VAL A 100 -20.20 8.73 8.00
C VAL A 100 -21.22 9.54 8.78
N GLU A 101 -21.26 10.85 8.53
CA GLU A 101 -22.26 11.74 9.09
C GLU A 101 -23.52 11.72 8.21
N LEU A 102 -24.64 11.34 8.81
CA LEU A 102 -25.97 11.40 8.20
C LEU A 102 -26.83 12.34 9.05
N ASP A 103 -27.11 13.51 8.48
CA ASP A 103 -27.76 14.65 9.15
C ASP A 103 -27.04 15.06 10.44
N ASN A 104 -27.55 14.63 11.60
CA ASN A 104 -27.02 14.95 12.93
C ASN A 104 -26.49 13.70 13.66
N GLN A 105 -26.25 12.60 12.96
CA GLN A 105 -25.77 11.35 13.54
C GLN A 105 -24.51 10.85 12.82
N VAL A 106 -23.53 10.43 13.59
CA VAL A 106 -22.34 9.74 13.08
C VAL A 106 -22.59 8.24 13.18
N VAL A 107 -22.54 7.54 12.04
CA VAL A 107 -22.74 6.10 11.95
C VAL A 107 -21.49 5.42 11.42
N THR A 108 -21.20 4.23 11.93
CA THR A 108 -20.12 3.39 11.41
C THR A 108 -20.62 2.57 10.22
N ALA A 109 -19.95 2.68 9.08
CA ALA A 109 -20.28 1.99 7.85
C ALA A 109 -19.10 1.16 7.33
N THR A 110 -19.41 0.05 6.66
CA THR A 110 -18.43 -0.73 5.90
C THR A 110 -18.35 -0.21 4.46
N GLN A 111 -17.17 -0.27 3.85
CA GLN A 111 -16.95 0.20 2.47
C GLN A 111 -16.87 -0.94 1.44
N SER A 112 -16.95 -2.20 1.89
CA SER A 112 -16.73 -3.35 1.03
C SER A 112 -17.58 -4.54 1.46
N ASN A 113 -18.05 -5.30 0.47
CA ASN A 113 -18.85 -6.50 0.65
C ASN A 113 -18.00 -7.79 0.65
N ILE A 114 -16.68 -7.69 0.47
CA ILE A 114 -15.76 -8.84 0.29
C ILE A 114 -14.75 -8.98 1.44
N CYS A 115 -15.07 -8.35 2.57
CA CYS A 115 -14.26 -8.30 3.76
C CYS A 115 -14.89 -9.17 4.87
N ASP A 116 -15.18 -10.43 4.56
CA ASP A 116 -15.63 -11.39 5.58
C ASP A 116 -14.48 -11.67 6.56
N GLU A 117 -14.77 -12.01 7.83
CA GLU A 117 -13.75 -12.36 8.84
C GLU A 117 -12.86 -13.53 8.40
N ASP A 118 -13.36 -14.41 7.55
CA ASP A 118 -12.58 -15.47 6.90
C ASP A 118 -11.51 -14.93 5.92
N SER A 119 -11.53 -13.64 5.57
CA SER A 119 -10.47 -12.99 4.77
C SER A 119 -9.15 -12.83 5.52
N ALA A 120 -9.10 -13.12 6.83
CA ALA A 120 -7.86 -13.44 7.55
C ALA A 120 -7.13 -14.67 6.96
N THR A 121 -7.79 -15.45 6.09
CA THR A 121 -7.19 -16.52 5.29
C THR A 121 -6.58 -16.05 3.97
N GLU A 122 -6.57 -14.75 3.66
CA GLU A 122 -5.89 -14.26 2.45
C GLU A 122 -4.41 -14.65 2.51
N THR A 123 -4.00 -15.49 1.56
CA THR A 123 -2.64 -16.00 1.57
C THR A 123 -1.67 -14.92 1.13
N CYS A 124 -0.81 -14.48 2.06
CA CYS A 124 0.22 -13.50 1.76
C CYS A 124 1.40 -14.08 1.01
N TYR A 125 1.99 -13.25 0.14
CA TYR A 125 3.17 -13.59 -0.66
C TYR A 125 4.43 -13.04 -0.02
N THR A 126 4.32 -11.93 0.71
CA THR A 126 5.41 -11.26 1.40
C THR A 126 5.11 -11.09 2.88
N TYR A 127 6.17 -11.04 3.69
CA TYR A 127 6.08 -10.60 5.08
C TYR A 127 5.83 -9.09 5.15
N ASP A 128 5.02 -8.68 6.12
CA ASP A 128 4.90 -7.27 6.51
C ASP A 128 6.04 -6.91 7.46
N ARG A 129 6.82 -5.87 7.12
CA ARG A 129 7.95 -5.39 7.92
C ARG A 129 7.54 -4.97 9.34
N ASN A 130 6.28 -4.58 9.52
CA ASN A 130 5.78 -4.07 10.80
C ASN A 130 5.06 -5.15 11.62
N LYS A 131 5.01 -6.39 11.15
CA LYS A 131 4.39 -7.51 11.86
C LYS A 131 5.43 -8.56 12.23
N CYS A 132 5.29 -9.14 13.41
CA CYS A 132 6.10 -10.26 13.86
C CYS A 132 5.52 -11.57 13.32
N TYR A 133 6.36 -12.39 12.70
CA TYR A 133 6.02 -13.74 12.26
C TYR A 133 6.86 -14.75 13.04
N THR A 134 6.21 -15.77 13.60
CA THR A 134 6.88 -16.80 14.41
C THR A 134 6.45 -18.20 14.02
N ALA A 135 7.31 -19.19 14.26
CA ALA A 135 7.00 -20.60 14.12
C ALA A 135 7.28 -21.34 15.44
N MET A 136 6.60 -22.46 15.66
CA MET A 136 6.88 -23.36 16.79
C MET A 136 7.74 -24.52 16.32
N VAL A 137 8.90 -24.72 16.95
CA VAL A 137 9.84 -25.79 16.60
C VAL A 137 10.01 -26.75 17.79
N PRO A 138 9.84 -28.06 17.60
CA PRO A 138 10.12 -29.04 18.63
C PRO A 138 11.64 -29.20 18.80
N LEU A 139 12.17 -28.90 19.98
CA LEU A 139 13.57 -29.11 20.35
C LEU A 139 13.67 -30.10 21.51
N THR A 140 14.62 -31.03 21.44
CA THR A 140 14.85 -32.00 22.51
C THR A 140 15.90 -31.48 23.48
N TYR A 141 15.57 -31.40 24.77
CA TYR A 141 16.48 -30.97 25.82
C TYR A 141 16.27 -31.82 27.08
N GLY A 142 17.32 -32.51 27.54
CA GLY A 142 17.24 -33.35 28.74
C GLY A 142 16.31 -34.57 28.62
N GLY A 143 16.07 -35.06 27.41
CA GLY A 143 15.15 -36.18 27.15
C GLY A 143 13.68 -35.79 26.97
N GLU A 144 13.34 -34.52 27.17
CA GLU A 144 12.00 -33.97 26.92
C GLU A 144 11.97 -33.17 25.61
N THR A 145 10.87 -33.31 24.86
CA THR A 145 10.59 -32.45 23.68
C THR A 145 9.88 -31.19 24.15
N LYS A 146 10.47 -30.02 23.88
CA LYS A 146 9.90 -28.71 24.19
C LYS A 146 9.56 -27.97 22.90
N MET A 147 8.37 -27.40 22.85
CA MET A 147 7.95 -26.53 21.75
C MET A 147 8.49 -25.14 22.01
N VAL A 148 9.45 -24.71 21.19
CA VAL A 148 10.10 -23.40 21.31
C VAL A 148 9.63 -22.49 20.19
N GLN A 149 9.25 -21.27 20.54
CA GLN A 149 8.88 -20.25 19.56
C GLN A 149 10.14 -19.65 18.94
N THR A 150 10.18 -19.58 17.62
CA THR A 150 11.29 -19.00 16.84
C THR A 150 10.77 -17.85 15.97
N ALA A 151 11.52 -16.76 15.89
CA ALA A 151 11.18 -15.61 15.06
C ALA A 151 11.58 -15.86 13.60
N LEU A 152 10.64 -15.70 12.67
CA LEU A 152 10.89 -15.71 11.23
C LEU A 152 11.33 -14.32 10.74
N THR A 153 10.87 -13.26 11.40
CA THR A 153 11.19 -11.85 11.11
C THR A 153 11.74 -11.18 12.37
N PRO A 154 13.03 -11.37 12.72
CA PRO A 154 13.56 -10.99 14.04
C PRO A 154 13.44 -9.49 14.34
N ASP A 155 13.66 -8.63 13.35
CA ASP A 155 13.63 -7.17 13.52
C ASP A 155 12.27 -6.63 13.99
N SER A 156 11.17 -7.34 13.70
CA SER A 156 9.81 -6.95 14.06
C SER A 156 9.26 -7.67 15.30
N CYS A 157 10.06 -8.52 15.94
CA CYS A 157 9.64 -9.41 17.02
C CYS A 157 10.25 -9.10 18.39
N TYR A 158 10.81 -7.90 18.58
CA TYR A 158 11.27 -7.48 19.91
C TYR A 158 10.06 -7.19 20.81
N PRO A 159 10.02 -7.71 22.05
CA PRO A 159 9.05 -7.25 23.03
C PRO A 159 9.41 -5.82 23.46
N ASP A 160 8.40 -4.95 23.52
CA ASP A 160 8.54 -3.58 24.04
C ASP A 160 8.89 -3.57 25.55
#